data_AF-A0A3M2D7G5-F1
#
_entry.id   AF-A0A3M2D7G5-F1
#
_cell.length_a   1.000
_cell.length_b   1.000
_cell.length_c   1.000
_cell.angle_alpha   90.00
_cell.angle_beta   90.00
_cell.angle_gamma   90.00
#
_symmetry.space_group_name_H-M   'P 1'
#
loop_
_entity.id
_entity.type
_entity.pdbx_description
1 polymer ?
#
loop_
_entity_poly.entity_id
_entity_poly.type
_entity_poly.pdbx_seq_one_letter_code
_entity_poly.pdbx_strand_id
1 'polypeptide(L)' 'MRPIGILDSGIGGLTVVSEIRALLPHEHLVYLAD' A
#
# COMPACT_ATOMS: atom_id res chain seq x y z
N MET A 1 -16.11 -1.95 5.45
CA MET A 1 -14.95 -1.82 4.55
C MET A 1 -13.81 -2.65 5.10
N ARG A 2 -13.04 -3.34 4.24
CA ARG A 2 -11.84 -4.09 4.63
C ARG A 2 -10.64 -3.39 3.98
N PRO A 3 -9.54 -3.13 4.71
CA PRO A 3 -8.40 -2.44 4.16
C PRO A 3 -7.68 -3.30 3.10
N ILE A 4 -7.00 -2.63 2.17
CA ILE A 4 -6.05 -3.25 1.25
C ILE A 4 -4.74 -3.47 2.00
N GLY A 5 -4.35 -4.75 2.14
CA GLY A 5 -3.05 -5.13 2.69
C GLY A 5 -2.00 -5.22 1.60
N ILE A 6 -0.82 -4.64 1.86
CA ILE A 6 0.36 -4.71 1.01
C ILE A 6 1.46 -5.35 1.83
N LEU A 7 2.04 -6.44 1.31
CA LEU A 7 3.17 -7.14 1.90
C LEU A 7 4.38 -6.96 0.99
N ASP A 8 5.51 -6.55 1.57
CA ASP A 8 6.77 -6.39 0.86
C ASP A 8 7.92 -7.01 1.67
N SER A 9 8.96 -7.47 0.98
CA SER A 9 10.16 -8.04 1.60
C SER A 9 11.33 -7.04 1.66
N GLY A 10 11.08 -5.75 1.39
CA GLY A 10 12.10 -4.69 1.35
C GLY A 10 11.53 -3.27 1.23
N ILE A 11 12.35 -2.31 0.78
CA ILE A 11 11.99 -0.86 0.69
C ILE A 11 11.26 -0.47 -0.61
N GLY A 12 11.15 -1.39 -1.57
CA GLY A 12 10.68 -1.12 -2.94
C GLY A 12 9.18 -0.84 -3.05
N GLY A 13 8.40 -1.25 -2.06
CA GLY A 13 6.94 -1.20 -2.06
C GLY A 13 6.36 0.17 -1.78
N LEU A 14 7.17 1.15 -1.37
CA LEU A 14 6.71 2.54 -1.22
C LEU A 14 6.27 3.15 -2.55
N THR A 15 6.87 2.75 -3.67
CA THR A 15 6.44 3.17 -5.01
C THR A 15 5.03 2.65 -5.32
N VAL A 16 4.74 1.40 -4.96
CA VAL A 16 3.42 0.79 -5.12
C VAL A 16 2.37 1.47 -4.24
N VAL A 17 2.72 1.78 -2.98
CA VAL A 17 1.84 2.52 -2.07
C VAL A 17 1.49 3.91 -2.63
N SER A 18 2.46 4.59 -3.24
CA SER A 18 2.25 5.91 -3.85
C SER A 18 1.26 5.85 -5.01
N GLU A 19 1.42 4.88 -5.93
CA GLU A 19 0.50 4.71 -7.07
C GLU A 19 -0.91 4.34 -6.62
N ILE A 20 -1.05 3.44 -5.63
CA ILE A 20 -2.36 3.06 -5.11
C ILE A 20 -3.06 4.27 -4.48
N ARG A 21 -2.33 5.13 -3.76
CA ARG A 21 -2.91 6.36 -3.19
C ARG A 21 -3.34 7.36 -4.27
N ALA A 22 -2.64 7.42 -5.39
CA ALA A 22 -3.02 8.29 -6.50
C ALA A 22 -4.32 7.83 -7.18
N LEU A 23 -4.48 6.52 -7.37
CA LEU A 23 -5.65 5.93 -8.03
C LEU A 23 -6.85 5.76 -7.10
N LEU A 24 -6.61 5.47 -5.82
CA LEU A 24 -7.62 5.14 -4.80
C LEU A 24 -7.40 6.00 -3.53
N PRO A 25 -7.60 7.33 -3.62
CA PRO A 25 -7.25 8.25 -2.53
C PRO A 25 -8.08 8.07 -1.24
N HIS A 26 -9.22 7.37 -1.33
CA HIS A 26 -10.13 7.14 -0.21
C HIS A 26 -10.04 5.73 0.39
N GLU A 27 -9.19 4.86 -0.17
CA GLU A 27 -9.10 3.48 0.29
C GLU A 27 -8.17 3.36 1.51
N HIS A 28 -8.54 2.48 2.44
CA HIS A 28 -7.72 2.23 3.62
C HIS A 28 -6.61 1.23 3.30
N LEU A 29 -5.35 1.64 3.45
CA LEU A 29 -4.17 0.85 3.12
C LEU A 29 -3.40 0.44 4.38
N VAL A 30 -2.94 -0.80 4.42
CA VAL A 30 -2.03 -1.34 5.45
C VAL A 30 -0.81 -1.89 4.74
N TYR A 31 0.36 -1.27 4.94
CA TYR A 31 1.63 -1.73 4.38
C TYR A 31 2.45 -2.42 5.47
N LEU A 32 2.83 -3.66 5.24
CA LEU A 32 3.69 -4.46 6.10
C LEU A 32 4.94 -4.84 5.30
N ALA A 33 6.11 -4.50 5.82
CA ALA A 33 7.39 -4.91 5.27
C ALA A 33 8.26 -5.55 6.36
N ASP A 34 9.12 -6.48 5.96
CA ASP A 34 10.19 -7.05 6.80
C ASP A 34 11.39 -6.08 6.93
#